data_AF-A0AAJ4XHS1-F1
#
_entry.id   AF-A0AAJ4XHS1-F1
#
_cell.length_a   1.000
_cell.length_b   1.000
_cell.length_c   1.000
_cell.angle_alpha   90.00
_cell.angle_beta   90.00
_cell.angle_gamma   90.00
#
_symmetry.space_group_name_H-M   'P 1'
#
loop_
_entity.id
_entity.type
_entity.pdbx_description
1 polymer ?
#
loop_
_entity_poly.entity_id
_entity_poly.type
_entity_poly.pdbx_seq_one_letter_code
_entity_poly.pdbx_strand_id
1 'polypeptide(L)'
;MQLIVDGESSTLFKWPKGSWMAQCAHASIAVIQLSLSTSILTQEYIHPNNINSMHKVVLQTASSGKTKMNLVQLSQKLSEVRNKYEEEIANRQEKVSERKGKGEGEGEREKQGEEEEFPQHWLWIEQPENIPTCLAIAPNRKPASLRKILRSCTLLKD
;
A
#
# COMPACT_ATOMS: atom_id res chain seq x y z
N MET A 1 3.28 1.43 -7.89
CA MET A 1 2.24 1.75 -6.87
C MET A 1 0.84 1.46 -7.41
N GLN A 2 -0.16 1.36 -6.53
CA GLN A 2 -1.56 1.19 -6.92
C GLN A 2 -2.43 2.33 -6.39
N LEU A 3 -3.39 2.76 -7.19
CA LEU A 3 -4.46 3.68 -6.82
C LEU A 3 -5.78 2.92 -6.92
N ILE A 4 -6.61 3.00 -5.90
CA ILE A 4 -7.88 2.29 -5.84
C ILE A 4 -8.98 3.31 -5.54
N VAL A 5 -9.95 3.39 -6.43
CA VAL A 5 -11.17 4.18 -6.25
C VAL A 5 -12.35 3.26 -6.00
N ASP A 6 -13.45 3.80 -5.51
CA ASP A 6 -14.70 3.05 -5.45
C ASP A 6 -15.39 3.12 -6.82
N GLY A 7 -15.65 1.96 -7.43
CA GLY A 7 -16.30 1.88 -8.74
C GLY A 7 -17.68 2.52 -8.73
N GLU A 8 -18.42 2.44 -7.62
CA GLU A 8 -19.76 3.03 -7.48
C GLU A 8 -19.68 4.56 -7.29
N SER A 9 -18.61 5.07 -6.66
CA SER A 9 -18.46 6.51 -6.41
C SER A 9 -18.30 7.34 -7.68
N SER A 10 -17.72 6.78 -8.75
CA SER A 10 -17.66 7.45 -10.06
C SER A 10 -19.06 7.83 -10.59
N THR A 11 -20.06 6.99 -10.32
CA THR A 11 -21.46 7.22 -10.69
C THR A 11 -22.21 8.11 -9.71
N LEU A 12 -21.85 8.07 -8.42
CA LEU A 12 -22.53 8.80 -7.35
C LEU A 12 -22.22 10.30 -7.36
N PHE A 13 -20.95 10.68 -7.51
CA PHE A 13 -20.52 12.08 -7.37
C PHE A 13 -20.65 12.91 -8.63
N LYS A 14 -20.86 12.26 -9.79
CA LYS A 14 -20.84 12.90 -11.13
C LYS A 14 -19.61 13.80 -11.34
N TRP A 15 -18.50 13.49 -10.68
CA TRP A 15 -17.29 14.28 -10.74
C TRP A 15 -16.65 14.17 -12.12
N PRO A 16 -16.15 15.29 -12.69
CA PRO A 16 -15.34 15.23 -13.90
C PRO A 16 -14.04 14.46 -13.63
N LYS A 17 -13.43 13.90 -14.68
CA LYS A 17 -12.15 13.16 -14.58
C LYS A 17 -11.06 13.97 -13.85
N GLY A 18 -11.02 15.28 -14.04
CA GLY A 18 -10.06 16.17 -13.37
C GLY A 18 -10.13 16.13 -11.83
N SER A 19 -11.33 16.04 -11.25
CA SER A 19 -11.48 15.92 -9.79
C SER A 19 -10.86 14.62 -9.30
N TRP A 20 -11.16 13.49 -9.95
CA TRP A 20 -10.56 12.19 -9.60
C TRP A 20 -9.05 12.17 -9.74
N MET A 21 -8.50 12.85 -10.74
CA MET A 21 -7.05 13.01 -10.90
C MET A 21 -6.43 13.73 -9.70
N ALA A 22 -7.04 14.81 -9.21
CA ALA A 22 -6.56 15.53 -8.04
C ALA A 22 -6.60 14.66 -6.77
N GLN A 23 -7.70 13.93 -6.55
CA GLN A 23 -7.84 13.00 -5.42
C GLN A 23 -6.75 11.91 -5.43
N CYS A 24 -6.51 11.33 -6.60
CA CYS A 24 -5.45 10.33 -6.80
C CYS A 24 -4.05 10.91 -6.58
N ALA A 25 -3.82 12.17 -6.99
CA ALA A 25 -2.55 12.87 -6.78
C ALA A 25 -2.29 13.11 -5.29
N HIS A 26 -3.30 13.57 -4.54
CA HIS A 26 -3.22 13.75 -3.09
C HIS A 26 -2.89 12.43 -2.38
N ALA A 27 -3.63 11.36 -2.68
CA ALA A 27 -3.38 10.05 -2.10
C ALA A 27 -1.97 9.53 -2.43
N SER A 28 -1.51 9.75 -3.67
CA SER A 28 -0.16 9.36 -4.12
C SER A 28 0.94 10.05 -3.33
N ILE A 29 0.87 11.37 -3.18
CA ILE A 29 1.89 12.15 -2.46
C ILE A 29 1.90 11.75 -0.98
N ALA A 30 0.73 11.60 -0.37
CA ALA A 30 0.61 11.19 1.03
C ALA A 30 1.30 9.84 1.29
N VAL A 31 1.00 8.80 0.50
CA VAL A 31 1.59 7.48 0.74
C VAL A 31 3.09 7.44 0.45
N ILE A 32 3.57 8.22 -0.53
CA ILE A 32 5.00 8.36 -0.80
C ILE A 32 5.69 9.01 0.42
N GLN A 33 5.16 10.13 0.90
CA GLN A 33 5.74 10.85 2.04
C GLN A 33 5.79 9.97 3.30
N LEU A 34 4.72 9.23 3.59
CA LEU A 34 4.63 8.39 4.78
C LEU A 34 5.60 7.19 4.75
N SER A 35 5.83 6.62 3.56
CA SER A 35 6.69 5.44 3.39
C SER A 35 8.15 5.77 3.05
N LEU A 36 8.48 7.04 2.82
CA LEU A 36 9.79 7.44 2.30
C LEU A 36 10.96 7.04 3.21
N SER A 37 10.80 7.20 4.53
CA SER A 37 11.86 6.89 5.49
C SER A 37 12.00 5.40 5.81
N THR A 38 10.98 4.59 5.49
CA THR A 38 10.88 3.20 5.93
C THR A 38 10.94 2.18 4.79
N SER A 39 10.61 2.57 3.55
CA SER A 39 10.59 1.66 2.40
C SER A 39 11.66 2.03 1.37
N ILE A 40 12.59 1.09 1.13
CA ILE A 40 13.57 1.19 0.05
C ILE A 40 12.88 1.25 -1.33
N LEU A 41 11.76 0.53 -1.48
CA LEU A 41 11.01 0.51 -2.74
C LEU A 41 10.38 1.87 -3.05
N THR A 42 9.95 2.63 -2.03
CA THR A 42 9.50 4.01 -2.21
C THR A 42 10.66 4.93 -2.61
N GLN A 43 11.81 4.81 -1.96
CA GLN A 43 13.00 5.60 -2.29
C GLN A 43 13.48 5.33 -3.72
N GLU A 44 13.57 4.06 -4.11
CA GLU A 44 13.89 3.64 -5.48
C GLU A 44 12.88 4.19 -6.48
N TYR A 45 11.58 4.15 -6.16
CA TYR A 45 10.52 4.60 -7.06
C TYR A 45 10.63 6.09 -7.40
N ILE A 46 11.03 6.94 -6.43
CA ILE A 46 11.18 8.39 -6.65
C ILE A 46 12.62 8.82 -6.96
N HIS A 47 13.56 7.89 -7.05
CA HIS A 47 14.96 8.19 -7.34
C HIS A 47 15.09 8.92 -8.69
N PRO A 48 16.00 9.91 -8.84
CA PRO A 48 16.16 10.66 -10.10
C PRO A 48 16.32 9.78 -11.35
N ASN A 49 17.03 8.66 -11.23
CA ASN A 49 17.22 7.71 -12.34
C ASN A 49 15.95 6.93 -12.72
N ASN A 50 14.96 6.86 -11.83
CA ASN A 50 13.73 6.09 -12.00
C ASN A 50 12.48 6.97 -12.21
N ILE A 51 12.62 8.30 -12.17
CA ILE A 51 11.48 9.23 -12.26
C ILE A 51 10.67 9.02 -13.56
N ASN A 52 11.35 8.69 -14.66
CA ASN A 52 10.73 8.43 -15.97
C ASN A 52 10.14 7.02 -16.10
N SER A 53 10.44 6.11 -15.17
CA SER A 53 9.91 4.73 -15.16
C SER A 53 8.81 4.52 -14.10
N MET A 54 8.42 5.59 -13.39
CA MET A 54 7.33 5.53 -12.41
C MET A 54 6.01 5.10 -13.04
N HIS A 55 5.46 4.00 -12.54
CA HIS A 55 4.17 3.47 -12.99
C HIS A 55 3.13 3.40 -11.86
N LYS A 56 1.88 3.74 -12.19
CA LYS A 56 0.72 3.59 -11.30
C LYS A 56 -0.32 2.72 -11.99
N VAL A 57 -0.85 1.73 -11.28
CA VAL A 57 -2.03 0.96 -11.73
C VAL A 57 -3.26 1.54 -11.05
N VAL A 58 -4.28 1.89 -11.82
CA VAL A 58 -5.58 2.33 -11.28
C VAL A 58 -6.54 1.15 -11.24
N LEU A 59 -7.04 0.84 -10.05
CA LEU A 59 -8.01 -0.21 -9.78
C LEU A 59 -9.29 0.41 -9.24
N GLN A 60 -10.35 -0.39 -9.25
CA GLN A 60 -11.58 -0.14 -8.55
C GLN A 60 -11.89 -1.27 -7.58
N THR A 61 -12.55 -0.95 -6.48
CA THR A 61 -13.12 -1.94 -5.57
C THR A 61 -14.14 -2.84 -6.29
N ALA A 62 -14.37 -4.03 -5.75
CA ALA A 62 -15.44 -4.90 -6.23
C ALA A 62 -16.80 -4.24 -5.97
N SER A 63 -17.55 -3.98 -7.03
CA SER A 63 -18.86 -3.31 -6.97
C SER A 63 -20.02 -4.26 -6.63
N SER A 64 -19.84 -5.57 -6.76
CA SER A 64 -20.94 -6.54 -6.56
C SER A 64 -20.49 -7.90 -6.04
N GLY A 65 -21.46 -8.69 -5.59
CA GLY A 65 -21.27 -10.07 -5.14
C GLY A 65 -20.67 -10.21 -3.74
N LYS A 66 -20.28 -11.44 -3.38
CA LYS A 66 -19.75 -11.80 -2.05
C LYS A 66 -18.43 -11.11 -1.70
N THR A 67 -17.75 -10.53 -2.69
CA THR A 67 -16.47 -9.84 -2.53
C THR A 67 -16.61 -8.33 -2.52
N LYS A 68 -17.84 -7.78 -2.56
CA LYS A 68 -18.10 -6.34 -2.47
C LYS A 68 -17.43 -5.76 -1.22
N MET A 69 -16.70 -4.67 -1.41
CA MET A 69 -16.07 -3.93 -0.33
C MET A 69 -15.88 -2.47 -0.74
N ASN A 70 -16.00 -1.56 0.20
CA ASN A 70 -15.69 -0.15 -0.03
C ASN A 70 -14.22 0.16 0.35
N LEU A 71 -13.78 1.40 0.08
CA LEU A 71 -12.40 1.83 0.36
C LEU A 71 -12.02 1.78 1.84
N VAL A 72 -12.98 2.05 2.74
CA VAL A 72 -12.75 1.98 4.20
C VAL A 72 -12.45 0.54 4.63
N GLN A 73 -13.28 -0.41 4.20
CA GLN A 73 -13.11 -1.83 4.47
C GLN A 73 -11.81 -2.38 3.87
N LEU A 74 -11.44 -1.93 2.67
CA LEU A 74 -10.16 -2.29 2.06
C LEU A 74 -8.99 -1.72 2.88
N SER A 75 -9.07 -0.46 3.31
CA SER A 75 -8.05 0.18 4.16
C SER A 75 -7.85 -0.58 5.46
N GLN A 76 -8.94 -0.96 6.14
CA GLN A 76 -8.89 -1.75 7.37
C GLN A 76 -8.17 -3.09 7.17
N LYS A 77 -8.52 -3.84 6.11
CA LYS A 77 -7.85 -5.11 5.79
C LYS A 77 -6.35 -4.94 5.51
N LEU A 78 -5.96 -3.86 4.83
CA LEU A 78 -4.55 -3.55 4.59
C LEU A 78 -3.82 -3.23 5.90
N SER A 79 -4.43 -2.42 6.77
CA SER A 79 -3.89 -2.10 8.10
C SER A 79 -3.71 -3.34 8.96
N GLU A 80 -4.70 -4.23 9.03
CA GLU A 80 -4.60 -5.47 9.80
C GLU A 80 -3.41 -6.35 9.38
N VAL A 81 -3.16 -6.46 8.07
CA VAL A 81 -2.04 -7.24 7.55
C VAL A 81 -0.71 -6.53 7.75
N ARG A 82 -0.66 -5.20 7.58
CA ARG A 82 0.53 -4.39 7.85
C ARG A 82 0.95 -4.45 9.32
N ASN A 83 0.01 -4.35 10.25
CA ASN A 83 0.29 -4.42 11.69
C ASN A 83 0.93 -5.76 12.06
N LYS A 84 0.39 -6.88 11.54
CA LYS A 84 0.97 -8.21 11.75
C LYS A 84 2.40 -8.30 11.21
N TYR A 85 2.64 -7.76 10.02
CA TYR A 85 3.98 -7.69 9.44
C TYR A 85 4.94 -6.88 10.33
N GLU A 86 4.51 -5.74 10.86
CA GLU A 86 5.33 -4.90 11.75
C GLU A 86 5.63 -5.59 13.10
N GLU A 87 4.64 -6.25 13.70
CA GLU A 87 4.81 -7.09 14.90
C GLU A 87 5.82 -8.23 14.64
N GLU A 88 5.73 -8.91 13.50
CA GLU A 88 6.67 -9.96 13.11
C GLU A 88 8.10 -9.44 12.95
N ILE A 89 8.29 -8.23 12.42
CA ILE A 89 9.61 -7.58 12.29
C ILE A 89 10.15 -7.21 13.67
N ALA A 90 9.34 -6.58 14.53
CA ALA A 90 9.76 -6.18 15.88
C ALA A 90 10.20 -7.39 16.72
N ASN A 91 9.38 -8.44 16.75
CA ASN A 91 9.68 -9.69 17.46
C ASN A 91 10.98 -10.36 16.99
N ARG A 92 11.35 -10.19 15.72
CA ARG A 92 12.62 -10.71 15.17
C ARG A 92 13.81 -9.87 15.60
N GLN A 93 13.69 -8.55 15.56
CA GLN A 93 14.75 -7.65 16.01
C GLN A 93 15.08 -7.85 17.49
N GLU A 94 14.05 -8.04 18.34
CA GLU A 94 14.23 -8.36 19.76
C GLU A 94 15.03 -9.65 19.95
N LYS A 95 14.66 -10.74 19.28
CA LYS A 95 15.38 -12.03 19.36
C LYS A 95 16.84 -11.94 18.91
N VAL A 96 17.13 -11.15 17.86
CA VAL A 96 18.52 -10.92 17.41
C VAL A 96 19.31 -10.16 18.47
N SER A 97 18.70 -9.16 19.11
CA SER A 97 19.35 -8.39 20.18
C SER A 97 19.66 -9.24 21.43
N GLU A 98 18.75 -10.14 21.81
CA GLU A 98 18.94 -11.06 22.94
C GLU A 98 20.06 -12.09 22.69
N ARG A 99 20.16 -12.63 21.47
CA ARG A 99 21.25 -13.57 21.10
C ARG A 99 22.61 -12.89 21.11
N LYS A 100 22.70 -11.66 20.58
CA LYS A 100 23.94 -10.86 20.63
C LYS A 100 24.37 -10.54 22.06
N GLY A 101 23.43 -10.33 22.98
CA GLY A 101 23.72 -10.10 24.41
C GLY A 101 24.26 -11.33 25.15
N LYS A 102 24.04 -12.55 24.64
CA LYS A 102 24.50 -13.81 25.25
C LYS A 102 25.87 -14.31 24.76
N GLY A 103 26.55 -13.59 23.87
CA GLY A 103 27.90 -13.94 23.41
C GLY A 103 27.99 -15.14 22.45
N GLU A 104 26.87 -15.60 21.90
CA GLU A 104 26.84 -16.63 20.86
C GLU A 104 27.09 -15.98 19.49
N GLY A 105 28.38 -15.84 19.13
CA GLY A 105 28.83 -15.21 17.89
C GLY A 105 28.68 -16.09 16.64
N GLU A 106 28.05 -15.49 15.62
CA GLU A 106 28.54 -15.46 14.23
C GLU A 106 28.90 -16.81 13.57
N GLY A 107 27.88 -17.57 13.16
CA GLY A 107 28.09 -18.81 12.41
C GLY A 107 27.08 -19.14 11.32
N GLU A 108 26.05 -18.33 11.09
CA GLU A 108 25.06 -18.62 10.07
C GLU A 108 25.04 -17.49 9.03
N ARG A 109 25.56 -17.80 7.83
CA ARG A 109 25.25 -17.01 6.63
C ARG A 109 23.74 -17.01 6.49
N GLU A 110 23.10 -15.95 6.95
CA GLU A 110 21.72 -15.64 6.62
C GLU A 110 21.63 -15.69 5.10
N LYS A 111 20.97 -16.73 4.57
CA LYS A 111 20.50 -16.69 3.19
C LYS A 111 19.61 -15.46 3.15
N GLN A 112 20.11 -14.37 2.57
CA GLN A 112 19.33 -13.20 2.18
C GLN A 112 18.30 -13.65 1.14
N GLY A 113 17.29 -14.38 1.56
CA GLY A 113 16.00 -14.31 0.90
C GLY A 113 15.56 -12.87 1.13
N GLU A 114 15.44 -12.09 0.05
CA GLU A 114 14.83 -10.77 0.11
C GLU A 114 13.44 -10.96 0.76
N GLU A 115 13.34 -10.68 2.05
CA GLU A 115 12.06 -10.77 2.75
C GLU A 115 11.11 -9.75 2.14
N GLU A 116 9.91 -10.21 1.80
CA GLU A 116 8.96 -9.45 1.03
C GLU A 116 8.26 -8.41 1.94
N GLU A 117 8.68 -7.13 1.88
CA GLU A 117 8.04 -6.02 2.61
C GLU A 117 6.53 -5.95 2.28
N PHE A 118 5.66 -5.83 3.30
CA PHE A 118 4.27 -5.47 3.09
C PHE A 118 4.11 -3.95 3.02
N PRO A 119 3.62 -3.34 1.92
CA PRO A 119 3.67 -1.89 1.73
C PRO A 119 2.68 -1.12 2.59
N GLN A 120 3.02 0.14 2.89
CA GLN A 120 2.10 1.09 3.50
C GLN A 120 1.02 1.54 2.51
N HIS A 121 -0.14 1.95 3.04
CA HIS A 121 -1.21 2.56 2.26
C HIS A 121 -1.71 3.84 2.91
N TRP A 122 -2.43 4.64 2.13
CA TRP A 122 -3.11 5.84 2.59
C TRP A 122 -4.51 5.91 1.99
N LEU A 123 -5.51 6.17 2.82
CA LEU A 123 -6.88 6.45 2.38
C LEU A 123 -7.11 7.96 2.40
N TRP A 124 -7.22 8.56 1.22
CA TRP A 124 -7.58 9.97 1.10
C TRP A 124 -9.07 10.17 1.35
N ILE A 125 -9.36 11.10 2.26
CA ILE A 125 -10.71 11.50 2.66
C ILE A 125 -10.90 12.95 2.21
N GLU A 126 -11.79 13.17 1.26
CA GLU A 126 -12.10 14.51 0.77
C GLU A 126 -12.93 15.31 1.77
N GLN A 127 -12.55 16.57 1.95
CA GLN A 127 -13.23 17.55 2.79
C GLN A 127 -14.04 18.54 1.93
N PRO A 128 -15.12 19.14 2.46
CA PRO A 128 -15.65 19.02 3.82
C PRO A 128 -16.58 17.81 4.06
N GLU A 129 -16.96 17.07 3.02
CA GLU A 129 -17.97 16.01 3.12
C GLU A 129 -17.46 14.74 3.83
N ASN A 130 -16.15 14.65 4.11
CA ASN A 130 -15.51 13.52 4.78
C ASN A 130 -15.68 12.20 4.03
N ILE A 131 -15.51 12.23 2.71
CA ILE A 131 -15.78 11.09 1.84
C ILE A 131 -14.48 10.40 1.42
N PRO A 132 -14.36 9.07 1.56
CA PRO A 132 -13.22 8.33 1.01
C PRO A 132 -13.27 8.31 -0.51
N THR A 133 -12.26 8.87 -1.17
CA THR A 133 -12.25 8.99 -2.64
C THR A 133 -11.16 8.13 -3.28
N CYS A 134 -9.96 8.07 -2.71
CA CYS A 134 -8.87 7.30 -3.27
C CYS A 134 -8.04 6.63 -2.18
N LEU A 135 -7.77 5.35 -2.33
CA LEU A 135 -6.78 4.62 -1.55
C LEU A 135 -5.51 4.44 -2.40
N ALA A 136 -4.37 4.88 -1.91
CA ALA A 136 -3.07 4.68 -2.54
C ALA A 136 -2.26 3.65 -1.75
N ILE A 137 -1.60 2.73 -2.45
CA ILE A 137 -0.66 1.77 -1.87
C ILE A 137 0.74 2.13 -2.36
N ALA A 138 1.70 2.24 -1.44
CA ALA A 138 3.08 2.61 -1.70
C ALA A 138 3.72 1.74 -2.80
N PRO A 139 4.77 2.22 -3.49
CA PRO A 139 5.58 1.39 -4.37
C PRO A 139 5.95 0.04 -3.73
N ASN A 140 5.78 -1.05 -4.46
CA ASN A 140 5.94 -2.41 -3.92
C ASN A 140 6.17 -3.44 -5.03
N ARG A 141 6.73 -4.60 -4.65
CA ARG A 141 6.91 -5.79 -5.52
C ARG A 141 5.69 -6.74 -5.53
N LYS A 142 4.52 -6.26 -5.06
CA LYS A 142 3.25 -6.98 -4.94
C LYS A 142 3.35 -8.26 -4.11
N PRO A 143 3.52 -8.16 -2.78
CA PRO A 143 3.62 -9.33 -1.93
C PRO A 143 2.44 -10.27 -2.04
N ALA A 144 2.66 -11.56 -1.77
CA ALA A 144 1.61 -12.58 -1.91
C ALA A 144 0.35 -12.24 -1.09
N SER A 145 0.53 -11.72 0.12
CA SER A 145 -0.55 -11.22 0.99
C SER A 145 -1.30 -10.04 0.35
N LEU A 146 -0.59 -9.08 -0.25
CA LEU A 146 -1.21 -7.97 -0.97
C LEU A 146 -1.98 -8.45 -2.21
N ARG A 147 -1.41 -9.36 -3.00
CA ARG A 147 -2.08 -9.95 -4.18
C ARG A 147 -3.38 -10.64 -3.77
N LYS A 148 -3.39 -11.31 -2.62
CA LYS A 148 -4.60 -11.95 -2.07
C LYS A 148 -5.68 -10.93 -1.71
N ILE A 149 -5.31 -9.82 -1.07
CA ILE A 149 -6.25 -8.74 -0.70
C ILE A 149 -6.83 -8.08 -1.95
N LEU A 150 -5.98 -7.75 -2.93
CA LEU A 150 -6.38 -7.04 -4.14
C LEU A 150 -7.01 -7.94 -5.21
N ARG A 151 -7.17 -9.25 -4.96
CA ARG A 151 -7.71 -10.21 -5.94
C ARG A 151 -9.11 -9.83 -6.43
N SER A 152 -9.91 -9.21 -5.58
CA SER A 152 -11.26 -8.74 -5.93
C SER A 152 -11.27 -7.35 -6.58
N CYS A 153 -10.19 -6.58 -6.47
CA CYS A 153 -10.07 -5.30 -7.16
C CYS A 153 -9.78 -5.55 -8.65
N THR A 154 -10.48 -4.80 -9.52
CA THR A 154 -10.30 -4.90 -10.97
C THR A 154 -9.70 -3.61 -11.51
N LEU A 155 -9.09 -3.65 -12.70
CA LEU A 155 -8.69 -2.42 -13.40
C LEU A 155 -9.91 -1.49 -13.55
N LEU A 156 -9.72 -0.22 -13.22
CA LEU A 156 -10.73 0.81 -13.53
C LEU A 156 -10.84 0.89 -15.06
N LYS A 157 -12.06 0.74 -15.58
CA LYS A 157 -12.34 0.91 -17.01
C LYS A 157 -12.91 2.31 -17.22
N ASP A 158 -12.48 2.98 -18.29
CA ASP A 158 -13.06 4.24 -18.76
C ASP A 158 -14.53 4.09 -19.18
#